data_AF-A0A7K4CSZ4-F1
#
_entry.id   AF-A0A7K4CSZ4-F1
#
_cell.length_a   1.000
_cell.length_b   1.000
_cell.length_c   1.000
_cell.angle_alpha   90.00
_cell.angle_beta   90.00
_cell.angle_gamma   90.00
#
_symmetry.space_group_name_H-M   'P 1'
#
loop_
_entity.id
_entity.type
_entity.pdbx_description
1 polymer ?
#
loop_
_entity_poly.entity_id
_entity_poly.type
_entity_poly.pdbx_seq_one_letter_code
_entity_poly.pdbx_strand_id
1 'polypeptide(L)' 'MDPKLNLLVFSIDTCRRDHLGCYGYEKDTTPCIDESIARHGVLFEQCFSVSNCTLPGYTSMFTGLYPTSHDIVAH' A
#
# COMPACT_ATOMS: atom_id res chain seq x y z
N MET A 1 25.68 -13.78 -13.49
CA MET A 1 24.43 -14.04 -12.77
C MET A 1 24.15 -12.79 -11.97
N ASP A 2 23.15 -12.00 -12.35
CA ASP A 2 22.75 -10.87 -11.52
C ASP A 2 22.34 -11.37 -10.13
N PRO A 3 22.68 -10.63 -9.06
CA PRO A 3 22.25 -10.99 -7.73
C PRO A 3 20.72 -11.08 -7.71
N LYS A 4 20.18 -12.20 -7.23
CA LYS A 4 18.74 -12.42 -7.16
C LYS A 4 18.15 -11.44 -6.15
N LEU A 5 17.31 -10.52 -6.63
CA LEU A 5 16.61 -9.56 -5.78
C LEU A 5 15.58 -10.29 -4.92
N ASN A 6 15.53 -9.95 -3.63
CA ASN A 6 14.43 -10.35 -2.74
C ASN A 6 13.38 -9.24 -2.74
N LEU A 7 12.10 -9.61 -2.82
CA LEU A 7 10.97 -8.68 -2.79
C LEU A 7 10.13 -8.95 -1.54
N LEU A 8 9.93 -7.92 -0.72
CA LEU A 8 8.99 -7.93 0.40
C LEU A 8 7.82 -6.98 0.06
N VAL A 9 6.61 -7.53 0.02
CA VAL A 9 5.38 -6.73 -0.09
C VAL A 9 4.74 -6.66 1.29
N PHE A 10 4.63 -5.45 1.82
CA PHE A 10 4.00 -5.16 3.12
C PHE A 10 2.77 -4.27 2.89
N SER A 11 1.64 -4.65 3.47
CA SER A 11 0.37 -3.93 3.33
C SER A 11 -0.38 -3.95 4.67
N ILE A 12 -1.15 -2.88 4.93
CA ILE A 12 -1.95 -2.71 6.15
C ILE A 12 -3.41 -2.56 5.72
N ASP A 13 -4.29 -3.39 6.27
CA ASP A 13 -5.72 -3.31 5.97
C ASP A 13 -6.37 -2.10 6.66
N THR A 14 -7.33 -1.48 5.98
CA THR A 14 -8.10 -0.31 6.46
C THR A 14 -7.28 0.94 6.85
N CYS A 15 -6.01 1.02 6.43
CA CYS A 15 -5.11 2.12 6.76
C CYS A 15 -5.44 3.38 5.95
N ARG A 16 -5.74 4.49 6.64
CA ARG A 16 -5.95 5.80 6.01
C ARG A 16 -4.61 6.51 5.87
N ARG A 17 -4.33 7.04 4.68
CA ARG A 17 -3.07 7.73 4.35
C ARG A 17 -2.71 8.83 5.37
N ASP A 18 -3.67 9.66 5.73
CA ASP A 18 -3.49 10.82 6.62
C ASP A 18 -3.33 10.44 8.11
N HIS A 19 -3.21 9.15 8.44
CA HIS A 19 -2.88 8.65 9.77
C HIS A 19 -1.43 8.12 9.86
N LEU A 20 -0.60 8.43 8.86
CA LEU A 20 0.83 8.11 8.84
C LEU A 20 1.63 9.42 8.94
N GLY A 21 2.67 9.45 9.78
CA GLY A 21 3.49 10.63 10.01
C GLY A 21 4.17 11.13 8.74
N CYS A 22 4.63 10.23 7.85
CA CYS A 22 5.19 10.59 6.54
C CYS A 22 4.22 11.32 5.60
N TYR A 23 2.92 11.31 5.88
CA TYR A 23 1.91 12.11 5.17
C TYR A 23 1.40 13.30 5.97
N GLY A 24 2.04 13.64 7.11
CA GLY A 24 1.73 14.81 7.92
C GLY A 24 0.84 14.55 9.14
N TYR A 25 0.65 13.30 9.56
CA TYR A 25 -0.12 13.01 10.78
C TYR A 25 0.61 13.52 12.03
N GLU A 26 -0.11 14.22 12.91
CA GLU A 26 0.48 14.90 14.07
C GLU A 26 0.89 13.95 15.21
N LYS A 27 0.32 12.75 15.26
CA LYS A 27 0.61 11.78 16.32
C LYS A 27 1.71 10.83 15.88
N ASP A 28 2.60 10.52 16.82
CA ASP A 28 3.69 9.55 16.62
C ASP A 28 3.19 8.09 16.67
N THR A 29 2.40 7.70 15.66
CA THR A 29 1.82 6.36 15.58
C THR A 29 2.60 5.42 14.64
N THR A 30 3.44 5.97 13.76
CA THR A 30 4.12 5.23 12.69
C THR A 30 5.65 5.45 12.58
N PRO A 31 6.40 5.65 13.70
CA PRO A 31 7.81 6.07 13.63
C PRO A 31 8.69 5.12 12.81
N CYS A 32 8.45 3.81 12.90
CA CYS A 32 9.21 2.84 12.11
C CYS A 32 8.98 2.96 10.60
N ILE A 33 7.73 3.22 10.17
CA ILE A 33 7.40 3.39 8.75
C ILE A 33 8.03 4.69 8.24
N ASP A 34 7.91 5.76 9.03
CA ASP A 34 8.35 7.09 8.66
C ASP A 34 9.89 7.14 8.52
N GLU A 35 10.62 6.62 9.52
CA GLU A 35 12.09 6.65 9.52
C GLU A 35 12.72 5.54 8.67
N SER A 36 12.21 4.30 8.71
CA SER A 36 12.90 3.17 8.05
C SER A 36 12.52 3.02 6.59
N ILE A 37 11.31 3.42 6.19
CA ILE A 37 10.77 3.16 4.85
C ILE A 37 10.60 4.46 4.07
N ALA A 38 9.79 5.40 4.57
CA ALA A 38 9.43 6.60 3.81
C ALA A 38 10.65 7.48 3.50
N ARG A 39 11.52 7.69 4.50
CA ARG A 39 12.74 8.51 4.35
C ARG A 39 13.81 7.91 3.43
N HIS A 40 13.86 6.59 3.32
CA HIS A 40 14.89 5.86 2.57
C HIS A 40 14.39 5.33 1.22
N GLY A 41 13.13 5.60 0.88
CA GLY A 41 12.47 5.12 -0.33
C GLY A 41 11.83 6.24 -1.15
N VAL A 42 10.82 5.86 -1.93
CA VAL A 42 9.99 6.80 -2.69
C VAL A 42 8.60 6.83 -2.07
N LEU A 43 8.18 8.01 -1.65
CA LEU A 43 6.83 8.25 -1.12
C LEU A 43 5.92 8.71 -2.26
N PHE A 44 4.84 7.96 -2.52
CA PHE A 44 3.84 8.34 -3.51
C PHE A 44 2.75 9.19 -2.86
N GLU A 45 2.76 10.50 -3.12
CA GLU A 45 1.74 11.42 -2.61
C GLU A 45 0.36 11.25 -3.28
N GLN A 46 0.27 10.49 -4.37
CA GLN A 46 -0.98 10.25 -5.09
C GLN A 46 -1.07 8.76 -5.47
N CYS A 47 -1.39 7.93 -4.49
CA CYS A 47 -1.65 6.50 -4.67
C CYS A 47 -3.12 6.20 -4.31
N PHE A 48 -3.88 5.65 -5.25
CA PHE A 48 -5.32 5.41 -5.10
C PHE A 48 -5.63 3.92 -5.12
N SER A 49 -6.52 3.50 -4.20
CA SER A 49 -7.08 2.15 -4.27
C SER A 49 -8.09 2.06 -5.41
N VAL A 50 -8.09 0.94 -6.12
CA VAL A 50 -9.07 0.64 -7.19
C VAL A 50 -10.40 0.11 -6.64
N SER A 51 -10.48 -0.17 -5.34
CA SER A 51 -11.70 -0.57 -4.64
C SER A 51 -11.68 -0.11 -3.17
N ASN A 52 -12.86 0.09 -2.59
CA ASN A 52 -13.04 0.34 -1.16
C ASN A 52 -13.21 -0.96 -0.33
N CYS A 53 -13.29 -2.12 -0.98
CA CYS A 53 -13.43 -3.42 -0.32
C CYS A 53 -12.08 -4.16 -0.27
N THR A 54 -11.77 -4.79 0.86
CA THR A 54 -10.49 -5.48 1.09
C THR A 54 -10.23 -6.56 0.04
N LEU A 55 -11.18 -7.47 -0.19
CA LEU A 55 -10.97 -8.59 -1.11
C LEU A 55 -10.72 -8.13 -2.57
N PRO A 56 -11.57 -7.28 -3.19
CA PRO A 56 -11.30 -6.71 -4.50
C PRO A 56 -9.97 -5.93 -4.57
N GLY A 57 -9.69 -5.05 -3.60
CA GLY A 57 -8.49 -4.22 -3.60
C GLY A 57 -7.18 -5.01 -3.57
N TYR A 58 -7.09 -6.03 -2.70
CA TYR A 58 -5.93 -6.91 -2.66
C TYR A 58 -5.84 -7.81 -3.91
N THR A 59 -6.96 -8.30 -4.43
CA THR A 59 -6.96 -9.08 -5.68
C THR A 59 -6.39 -8.27 -6.84
N SER A 60 -6.80 -7.00 -6.96
CA SER A 60 -6.24 -6.09 -7.97
C SER A 60 -4.76 -5.81 -7.74
N MET A 61 -4.29 -5.68 -6.49
CA MET A 61 -2.87 -5.49 -6.16
C MET A 61 -1.98 -6.64 -6.66
N PHE A 62 -2.45 -7.89 -6.53
CA PHE A 62 -1.67 -9.07 -6.94
C PHE A 62 -1.83 -9.43 -8.42
N THR A 63 -2.95 -9.08 -9.05
CA THR A 63 -3.20 -9.39 -10.47
C THR A 63 -2.79 -8.27 -11.42
N GLY A 64 -2.68 -7.03 -10.94
CA GLY A 64 -2.49 -5.86 -11.78
C GLY A 64 -3.72 -5.51 -12.64
N LEU A 65 -4.89 -6.06 -12.30
CA LEU A 65 -6.14 -5.89 -13.04
C LEU A 65 -7.17 -5.13 -12.20
N TYR A 66 -8.08 -4.39 -12.86
CA TYR A 66 -9.22 -3.77 -12.18
C TYR A 66 -10.21 -4.83 -11.68
N PRO A 67 -11.03 -4.53 -10.65
CA PRO A 67 -12.07 -5.44 -10.14
C PRO A 67 -12.98 -6.03 -11.21
N THR A 68 -13.35 -5.22 -12.21
CA THR A 68 -14.20 -5.62 -13.34
C THR A 68 -13.51 -6.55 -14.35
N SER A 69 -12.19 -6.69 -14.28
CA SER A 69 -11.42 -7.57 -15.16
C SER A 69 -11.13 -8.94 -14.54
N HIS A 70 -11.22 -9.05 -13.21
CA HIS A 70 -11.03 -10.31 -12.48
C HIS A 70 -12.31 -10.78 -11.76
N ASP A 71 -13.46 -10.14 -12.01
CA ASP A 71 -14.80 -10.46 -11.51
C ASP A 71 -14.98 -10.53 -9.97
N ILE A 72 -13.97 -10.13 -9.20
CA ILE A 72 -14.04 -10.03 -7.74
C ILE A 72 -14.34 -8.57 -7.38
N VAL A 73 -15.62 -8.25 -7.27
CA VAL A 73 -16.11 -6.85 -7.13
C VAL A 73 -16.64 -6.51 -5.74
N ALA A 74 -16.95 -7.51 -4.91
CA ALA A 74 -17.50 -7.36 -3.56
C ALA A 74 -17.14 -8.56 -2.66
N HIS A 75 -17.57 -8.50 -1.40
CA HIS A 75 -17.47 -9.57 -0.41
C HIS A 75 -18.61 -10.59 -0.54
#